data_AF-A0A1M4VFZ6-F1
#
_entry.id   AF-A0A1M4VFZ6-F1
#
_cell.length_a   1.000
_cell.length_b   1.000
_cell.length_c   1.000
_cell.angle_alpha   90.00
_cell.angle_beta   90.00
_cell.angle_gamma   90.00
#
_symmetry.space_group_name_H-M   'P 1'
#
loop_
_entity.id
_entity.type
_entity.pdbx_description
1 polymer ?
#
loop_
_entity_poly.entity_id
_entity_poly.type
_entity_poly.pdbx_seq_one_letter_code
_entity_poly.pdbx_strand_id
1 'polypeptide(L)' 'MKITKQEEIRPICPYCEKELDEIYVKTKGVGLITGKNAIYFCPHCHKILGVGQSRMA' A
#
# COMPACT_ATOMS: atom_id res chain seq x y z
N MET A 1 7.42 6.80 26.78
CA MET A 1 7.37 6.65 25.31
C MET A 1 6.45 7.73 24.76
N LYS A 2 6.93 8.59 23.85
CA LYS A 2 6.13 9.68 23.26
C LYS A 2 5.82 9.32 21.80
N ILE A 3 4.54 9.29 21.45
CA ILE A 3 4.09 9.09 20.08
C ILE A 3 4.02 10.46 19.42
N THR A 4 4.74 10.64 18.31
CA THR A 4 4.77 11.90 17.55
C THR A 4 4.52 11.57 16.09
N LYS A 5 3.65 12.35 15.43
CA LYS A 5 3.43 12.24 13.99
C LYS A 5 4.63 12.84 13.26
N GLN A 6 5.18 12.10 12.30
CA GLN A 6 6.29 12.54 11.45
C GLN A 6 5.85 12.35 10.01
N GLU A 7 5.64 13.43 9.26
CA GLU A 7 5.20 13.38 7.86
C GLU A 7 6.36 13.34 6.88
N GLU A 8 7.56 13.75 7.31
CA GLU A 8 8.76 13.81 6.45
C GLU A 8 9.49 12.46 6.34
N ILE A 9 9.19 11.50 7.21
CA ILE A 9 9.85 10.20 7.19
C ILE A 9 9.19 9.33 6.13
N ARG A 10 9.95 9.00 5.10
CA ARG A 10 9.53 8.05 4.06
C ARG A 10 9.58 6.61 4.60
N PRO A 11 8.59 5.78 4.26
CA PRO A 11 8.60 4.39 4.68
C PRO A 11 9.71 3.62 3.98
N ILE A 12 10.31 2.68 4.70
CA ILE A 12 11.29 1.74 4.16
C ILE A 12 10.57 0.44 3.83
N CYS A 13 10.86 -0.15 2.66
CA CYS A 13 10.36 -1.46 2.31
C CYS A 13 10.91 -2.52 3.28
N PRO A 14 10.06 -3.29 3.98
CA PRO A 14 10.52 -4.28 4.98
C PRO A 14 11.20 -5.50 4.35
N TYR A 15 11.27 -5.58 3.03
CA TYR A 15 11.81 -6.73 2.32
C TYR A 15 13.08 -6.45 1.52
N CYS A 16 13.25 -5.24 1.01
CA CYS A 16 14.43 -4.86 0.22
C CYS A 16 15.17 -3.65 0.78
N GLU A 17 14.68 -3.12 1.90
CA GLU A 17 15.31 -2.04 2.68
C GLU A 17 15.50 -0.72 1.92
N LYS A 18 14.90 -0.59 0.74
CA LYS A 18 14.88 0.65 -0.03
C LYS A 18 13.79 1.58 0.49
N GLU A 19 14.10 2.87 0.45
CA GLU A 19 13.16 3.96 0.68
C GLU A 19 12.05 3.92 -0.38
N LEU A 20 10.81 4.15 0.06
CA LEU A 20 9.61 4.13 -0.78
C LEU A 20 9.11 5.56 -0.98
N ASP A 21 9.39 6.13 -2.14
CA ASP A 21 8.82 7.40 -2.60
C ASP A 21 7.40 7.23 -3.15
N GLU A 22 7.08 6.02 -3.59
CA GLU A 22 5.78 5.62 -4.10
C GLU A 22 5.48 4.15 -3.79
N ILE A 23 4.20 3.77 -3.92
CA ILE A 23 3.72 2.39 -3.83
C ILE A 23 2.85 2.08 -5.04
N TYR A 24 3.02 0.90 -5.63
CA TYR A 24 2.18 0.47 -6.73
C TYR A 24 0.92 -0.21 -6.21
N VAL A 25 -0.19 -0.03 -6.92
CA VAL A 25 -1.47 -0.65 -6.60
C VAL A 25 -2.02 -1.42 -7.80
N LYS A 26 -2.49 -2.65 -7.56
CA LYS A 26 -3.25 -3.43 -8.53
C LYS A 26 -4.64 -3.68 -7.98
N THR A 27 -5.66 -3.18 -8.68
CA THR A 27 -7.05 -3.38 -8.29
C THR A 27 -7.72 -4.46 -9.13
N LYS A 28 -8.54 -5.31 -8.52
CA LYS A 28 -9.47 -6.22 -9.21
C LYS A 28 -10.91 -5.93 -8.77
N GLY A 29 -11.80 -5.83 -9.75
CA GLY A 29 -13.21 -5.50 -9.59
C GLY A 29 -13.64 -4.54 -10.69
N VAL A 30 -14.54 -4.98 -11.57
CA VAL A 30 -15.13 -4.17 -12.64
C VAL A 30 -16.56 -3.84 -12.24
N GLY A 31 -16.91 -2.56 -12.17
CA GLY A 31 -18.27 -2.09 -11.95
C GLY A 31 -18.54 -1.48 -10.57
N LEU A 32 -19.68 -0.80 -10.49
CA LEU A 32 -20.16 -0.02 -9.33
C LEU A 32 -20.52 -0.88 -8.11
N ILE A 33 -20.65 -2.21 -8.30
CA ILE A 33 -21.31 -3.13 -7.35
C ILE A 33 -20.33 -4.17 -6.77
N THR A 34 -19.18 -4.43 -7.41
CA THR A 34 -18.20 -5.40 -6.92
C THR A 34 -17.10 -4.68 -6.14
N GLY A 35 -16.95 -5.02 -4.85
CA GLY A 35 -15.92 -4.44 -3.97
C GLY A 35 -14.53 -4.47 -4.61
N LYS A 36 -13.85 -3.32 -4.62
CA LYS A 36 -12.51 -3.19 -5.20
C LYS A 36 -11.50 -3.78 -4.21
N ASN A 37 -10.90 -4.91 -4.59
CA ASN A 37 -9.73 -5.44 -3.88
C ASN A 37 -8.50 -4.72 -4.44
N ALA A 38 -7.69 -4.13 -3.56
CA ALA A 38 -6.44 -3.45 -3.89
C ALA A 38 -5.26 -4.23 -3.30
N ILE A 39 -4.25 -4.51 -4.13
CA ILE A 39 -2.98 -5.09 -3.69
C ILE A 39 -1.93 -3.99 -3.83
N TYR A 40 -1.31 -3.59 -2.72
CA TYR A 40 -0.22 -2.62 -2.69
C TYR A 40 1.11 -3.38 -2.67
N PHE A 41 2.06 -2.96 -3.50
CA PHE A 41 3.35 -3.64 -3.63
C PHE A 41 4.50 -2.66 -3.89
N CYS A 42 5.71 -3.08 -3.51
CA CYS A 42 6.93 -2.28 -3.63
C CYS A 42 7.35 -2.13 -5.11
N PRO A 43 7.68 -0.92 -5.59
CA PRO A 43 8.13 -0.71 -6.96
C PRO A 43 9.52 -1.30 -7.23
N HIS A 44 10.35 -1.47 -6.19
CA HIS A 44 11.73 -1.95 -6.34
C HIS A 44 11.86 -3.46 -6.36
N CYS A 45 11.08 -4.17 -5.54
CA CYS A 45 11.20 -5.62 -5.35
C CYS A 45 9.91 -6.39 -5.64
N HIS A 46 8.82 -5.70 -5.95
CA HIS A 46 7.50 -6.24 -6.30
C HIS A 46 6.82 -7.12 -5.23
N LYS A 47 7.35 -7.13 -3.99
CA LYS A 47 6.71 -7.82 -2.86
C LYS A 47 5.49 -7.04 -2.37
N ILE A 48 4.47 -7.79 -1.92
CA ILE A 48 3.21 -7.24 -1.41
C ILE A 48 3.47 -6.53 -0.08
N LEU A 49 3.06 -5.27 0.01
CA LEU A 49 3.14 -4.46 1.22
C LEU A 49 1.83 -4.47 2.01
N GLY A 50 0.70 -4.69 1.33
CA GLY A 50 -0.60 -4.77 1.97
C GLY A 50 -1.72 -5.10 1.00
N VAL A 51 -2.86 -5.50 1.54
CA VAL A 51 -4.10 -5.73 0.81
C VAL A 51 -5.20 -4.87 1.43
N GLY A 52 -5.97 -4.20 0.59
CA GLY A 52 -7.13 -3.42 0.97
C GLY A 52 -8.38 -3.97 0.33
N GLN A 53 -9.48 -4.00 1.07
CA GLN A 53 -10.81 -4.26 0.51
C GLN A 53 -11.66 -3.04 0.83
N SER A 54 -12.10 -2.31 -0.19
CA SER A 54 -13.12 -1.29 0.03
C SER A 54 -14.47 -2.00 0.15
N ARG A 55 -15.02 -2.08 1.37
CA ARG A 55 -16.46 -2.27 1.54
C ARG A 55 -17.11 -0.92 1.19
N MET A 56 -17.68 -0.79 0.00
CA MET A 56 -18.68 0.26 -0.20
C MET A 56 -19.87 -0.14 0.68
N ALA A 57 -20.26 0.77 1.58
CA ALA A 57 -21.57 0.75 2.23
C ALA A 57 -22.66 1.06 1.20
#